data_AF-A0A061RSA5-F1
#
_entry.id   AF-A0A061RSA5-F1
#
_cell.length_a   1.000
_cell.length_b   1.000
_cell.length_c   1.000
_cell.angle_alpha   90.00
_cell.angle_beta   90.00
_cell.angle_gamma   90.00
#
_symmetry.space_group_name_H-M   'P 1'
#
loop_
_entity.id
_entity.type
_entity.pdbx_description
1 polymer ?
#
loop_
_entity_poly.entity_id
_entity_poly.type
_entity_poly.pdbx_seq_one_letter_code
_entity_poly.pdbx_strand_id
1 'polypeptide(L)'
;CLSPCVEATHGVKFVLSLICSNAICYYTGEFAIMNYRSTKDFRPPFRIYTSVEEMSAYKVEVLVKLRAEFPQDKKASSLQVKIPMPPLTNKVHHDLDQTTRGCKSQTGEYLEREKAFMWNLADLVGGTERMLQMRVTLTQ
;
A
#
# COMPACT_ATOMS: atom_id res chain seq x y z
N CYS A 1 0.05 37.06 14.58
CA CYS A 1 -1.05 37.11 13.59
C CYS A 1 -0.69 36.24 12.41
N LEU A 2 -1.38 35.11 12.24
CA LEU A 2 -1.88 34.55 10.98
C LEU A 2 -2.36 33.13 11.31
N SER A 3 -3.67 33.00 11.35
CA SER A 3 -4.40 31.75 11.54
C SER A 3 -4.02 30.74 10.45
N PRO A 4 -3.94 29.42 10.74
CA PRO A 4 -3.98 28.42 9.70
C PRO A 4 -5.45 28.15 9.35
N CYS A 5 -5.96 28.84 8.34
CA CYS A 5 -7.06 28.31 7.51
C CYS A 5 -6.43 27.47 6.42
N VAL A 6 -6.49 26.13 6.49
CA VAL A 6 -6.57 25.27 5.30
C VAL A 6 -7.36 24.01 5.67
N GLU A 7 -8.34 23.75 4.82
CA GLU A 7 -9.39 22.74 4.89
C GLU A 7 -8.87 21.30 4.93
N ALA A 8 -9.74 20.45 5.48
CA ALA A 8 -9.65 19.01 5.41
C ALA A 8 -9.80 18.53 3.96
N THR A 9 -8.84 17.74 3.46
CA THR A 9 -9.17 16.68 2.49
C THR A 9 -8.19 15.51 2.58
N HIS A 10 -8.76 14.35 2.88
CA HIS A 10 -8.35 12.97 2.66
C HIS A 10 -6.90 12.64 2.26
N GLY A 11 -6.26 11.76 3.06
CA GLY A 11 -5.25 10.82 2.53
C GLY A 11 -3.97 10.70 3.35
N VAL A 12 -4.01 9.82 4.37
CA VAL A 12 -2.91 9.00 4.93
C VAL A 12 -1.51 9.64 5.00
N LYS A 13 -1.16 10.15 6.20
CA LYS A 13 0.20 10.58 6.57
C LYS A 13 1.05 9.37 6.98
N PHE A 14 2.17 9.12 6.29
CA PHE A 14 3.31 8.36 6.82
C PHE A 14 4.55 9.26 6.78
N VAL A 15 5.15 9.49 7.95
CA VAL A 15 6.32 10.36 8.14
C VAL A 15 7.47 9.50 8.63
N LEU A 16 8.51 9.32 7.81
CA LEU A 16 9.77 8.69 8.23
C LEU A 16 10.88 9.75 8.21
N SER A 17 11.45 10.01 9.39
CA SER A 17 12.42 11.07 9.66
C SER A 17 13.86 10.61 9.37
N LEU A 18 14.61 11.40 8.59
CA LEU A 18 16.06 11.27 8.41
C LEU A 18 16.69 12.64 8.70
N ILE A 19 17.57 12.69 9.69
CA ILE A 19 18.28 13.89 10.15
C ILE A 19 19.72 13.80 9.65
N CYS A 20 20.24 14.86 9.03
CA CYS A 20 21.66 14.99 8.72
C CYS A 20 22.20 16.33 9.24
N SER A 21 23.44 16.28 9.72
CA SER A 21 23.98 17.03 10.85
C SER A 21 24.45 18.45 10.54
N ASN A 22 24.07 19.38 11.42
CA ASN A 22 24.90 20.48 11.90
C ASN A 22 24.60 20.60 13.40
N ALA A 23 25.65 20.68 14.22
CA ALA A 23 25.56 20.57 15.67
C ALA A 23 24.67 21.68 16.27
N ILE A 24 23.49 21.29 16.74
CA ILE A 24 22.58 22.10 17.55
C ILE A 24 22.73 21.57 18.97
N CYS A 25 23.28 22.38 19.89
CA CYS A 25 23.35 22.01 21.31
C CYS A 25 21.92 21.90 21.85
N TYR A 26 21.45 20.66 22.02
CA TYR A 26 20.11 20.36 22.50
C TYR A 26 20.11 20.25 24.02
N TYR A 27 19.25 21.02 24.67
CA TYR A 27 18.80 20.76 26.04
C TYR A 27 18.31 19.31 26.11
N THR A 28 18.57 18.62 27.22
CA THR A 28 18.27 17.21 27.43
C THR A 28 16.78 16.90 27.23
N GLY A 29 16.41 16.37 26.05
CA GLY A 29 15.06 15.95 25.69
C GLY A 29 14.93 15.58 24.20
N GLU A 30 13.84 14.92 23.81
CA GLU A 30 13.50 14.68 22.40
C GLU A 30 12.70 15.87 21.85
N PHE A 31 13.18 16.51 20.79
CA PHE A 31 12.42 17.51 20.05
C PHE A 31 12.64 17.37 18.54
N ALA A 32 11.62 17.70 17.76
CA ALA A 32 11.72 17.74 16.31
C ALA A 32 12.55 18.96 15.89
N ILE A 33 13.71 18.71 15.28
CA ILE A 33 14.65 19.77 14.86
C ILE A 33 14.08 20.59 13.70
N MET A 34 13.49 19.95 12.69
CA MET A 34 12.97 20.60 11.49
C MET A 34 11.83 19.79 10.88
N ASN A 35 10.81 20.49 10.39
CA ASN A 35 9.81 19.94 9.49
C ASN A 35 10.08 20.52 8.11
N TYR A 36 10.29 19.67 7.10
CA TYR A 36 10.51 20.11 5.73
C TYR A 36 9.52 19.46 4.77
N ARG A 37 9.27 20.13 3.64
CA ARG A 37 8.51 19.62 2.50
C ARG A 37 9.40 19.72 1.27
N SER A 38 9.64 18.59 0.60
CA SER A 38 10.33 18.55 -0.69
C SER A 38 9.33 18.28 -1.80
N THR A 39 9.44 19.01 -2.90
CA THR A 39 8.65 18.81 -4.13
C THR A 39 9.50 18.24 -5.27
N LYS A 40 10.72 17.74 -4.96
CA LYS A 40 11.57 17.10 -5.96
C LYS A 40 10.92 15.83 -6.50
N ASP A 41 11.22 15.51 -7.75
CA ASP A 41 10.80 14.27 -8.37
C ASP A 41 11.32 13.07 -7.57
N PHE A 42 10.39 12.25 -7.11
CA PHE A 42 10.67 11.05 -6.33
C PHE A 42 10.04 9.85 -7.04
N ARG A 43 10.78 8.74 -7.09
CA ARG A 43 10.25 7.47 -7.60
C ARG A 43 9.50 6.77 -6.48
N PRO A 44 8.18 6.54 -6.60
CA PRO A 44 7.42 5.84 -5.57
C PRO A 44 8.02 4.46 -5.30
N PRO A 45 8.12 4.02 -4.02
CA PRO A 45 8.72 2.72 -3.69
C PRO A 45 7.87 1.54 -4.16
N PHE A 46 6.60 1.76 -4.50
CA PHE A 46 5.69 0.72 -4.97
C PHE A 46 4.97 1.19 -6.21
N ARG A 47 4.80 0.27 -7.16
CA ARG A 47 4.01 0.49 -8.37
C ARG A 47 2.98 -0.61 -8.50
N ILE A 48 1.73 -0.21 -8.75
CA ILE A 48 0.60 -1.13 -8.85
C ILE A 48 0.11 -1.09 -10.30
N TYR A 49 -0.08 -2.27 -10.88
CA TYR A 49 -0.74 -2.48 -12.16
C TYR A 49 -2.01 -3.29 -11.91
N THR A 50 -3.12 -2.85 -12.47
CA THR A 50 -4.41 -3.53 -12.32
C THR A 50 -5.00 -3.84 -13.68
N SER A 51 -5.55 -5.05 -13.82
CA SER A 51 -6.38 -5.45 -14.95
C SER A 51 -7.73 -5.94 -14.43
N VAL A 52 -8.81 -5.59 -15.11
CA VAL A 52 -10.17 -6.01 -14.77
C VAL A 52 -10.80 -6.58 -16.02
N GLU A 53 -11.27 -7.82 -15.94
CA GLU A 53 -11.87 -8.55 -17.04
C GLU A 53 -13.27 -9.03 -16.63
N GLU A 54 -14.28 -8.71 -17.44
CA GLU A 54 -15.65 -9.14 -17.21
C GLU A 54 -15.85 -10.53 -17.82
N MET A 55 -16.10 -11.53 -16.97
CA MET A 55 -16.31 -12.91 -17.39
C MET A 55 -17.79 -13.18 -17.69
N SER A 56 -18.69 -12.53 -16.95
CA SER A 56 -20.12 -12.49 -17.20
C SER A 56 -20.73 -11.29 -16.47
N ALA A 57 -22.02 -11.01 -16.69
CA ALA A 57 -22.74 -9.90 -16.05
C ALA A 57 -22.63 -9.86 -14.50
N TYR A 58 -22.34 -11.00 -13.86
CA TYR A 58 -22.22 -11.12 -12.41
C TYR A 58 -20.87 -11.70 -11.96
N LYS A 59 -19.88 -11.82 -12.86
CA LYS A 59 -18.56 -12.35 -12.53
C LYS A 59 -17.47 -11.49 -13.16
N VAL A 60 -16.60 -10.97 -12.31
CA VAL A 60 -15.48 -10.13 -12.70
C VAL A 60 -14.18 -10.76 -12.20
N GLU A 61 -13.17 -10.83 -13.06
CA GLU A 61 -11.82 -11.23 -12.70
C GLU A 61 -10.96 -9.97 -12.58
N VAL A 62 -10.25 -9.84 -11.47
CA VAL A 62 -9.36 -8.71 -11.19
C VAL A 62 -7.96 -9.25 -10.95
N LEU A 63 -7.00 -8.69 -11.66
CA LEU A 63 -5.58 -8.98 -11.53
C LEU A 63 -4.88 -7.75 -10.98
N VAL A 64 -4.20 -7.91 -9.86
CA VAL A 64 -3.39 -6.84 -9.24
C VAL A 64 -1.94 -7.30 -9.19
N LYS A 65 -1.06 -6.53 -9.83
CA LYS A 65 0.38 -6.73 -9.78
C LYS A 65 1.02 -5.59 -9.00
N LEU A 66 1.79 -5.93 -7.99
CA LEU A 66 2.55 -5.01 -7.15
C LEU A 66 4.04 -5.21 -7.42
N ARG A 67 4.72 -4.15 -7.81
CA ARG A 67 6.18 -4.12 -8.00
C ARG A 67 6.83 -3.23 -6.95
N ALA A 68 7.84 -3.77 -6.27
CA ALA A 68 8.69 -3.03 -5.35
C ALA A 68 9.80 -2.28 -6.13
N GLU A 69 9.69 -0.96 -6.27
CA GLU A 69 10.64 -0.10 -6.99
C GLU A 69 11.69 0.53 -6.06
N PHE A 70 12.24 -0.29 -5.15
CA PHE A 70 13.36 0.08 -4.30
C PHE A 70 14.49 -0.96 -4.36
N PRO A 71 15.72 -0.59 -3.96
CA PRO A 71 16.88 -1.49 -3.99
C PRO A 71 16.65 -2.84 -3.28
N GLN A 72 17.25 -3.91 -3.83
CA GLN A 72 17.08 -5.29 -3.35
C GLN A 72 17.69 -5.55 -1.96
N ASP A 73 18.57 -4.65 -1.47
CA ASP A 73 19.14 -4.70 -0.12
C ASP A 73 18.15 -4.20 0.96
N LYS A 74 17.04 -3.59 0.54
CA LYS A 74 15.95 -3.16 1.44
C LYS A 74 14.78 -4.11 1.36
N LYS A 75 13.99 -4.12 2.43
CA LYS A 75 12.73 -4.85 2.53
C LYS A 75 11.66 -4.00 3.20
N ALA A 76 10.42 -4.15 2.76
CA ALA A 76 9.24 -3.58 3.39
C ALA A 76 8.67 -4.59 4.39
N SER A 77 8.73 -4.27 5.69
CA SER A 77 8.39 -5.21 6.77
C SER A 77 6.90 -5.56 6.81
N SER A 78 6.03 -4.56 6.72
CA SER A 78 4.57 -4.73 6.72
C SER A 78 3.98 -3.83 5.63
N LEU A 79 3.47 -4.47 4.60
CA LEU A 79 2.75 -3.80 3.53
C LEU A 79 1.31 -4.32 3.51
N GLN A 80 0.37 -3.39 3.46
CA GLN A 80 -1.04 -3.68 3.34
C GLN A 80 -1.61 -2.91 2.15
N VAL A 81 -2.23 -3.63 1.22
CA VAL A 81 -2.90 -3.07 0.05
C VAL A 81 -4.40 -3.26 0.24
N LYS A 82 -5.14 -2.15 0.30
CA LYS A 82 -6.60 -2.15 0.38
C LYS A 82 -7.17 -1.94 -1.02
N ILE A 83 -7.95 -2.91 -1.48
CA ILE A 83 -8.57 -2.90 -2.81
C ILE A 83 -10.08 -2.74 -2.60
N PRO A 84 -10.67 -1.58 -2.95
CA PRO A 84 -12.11 -1.37 -2.79
C PRO A 84 -12.88 -2.28 -3.74
N MET A 85 -13.96 -2.88 -3.23
CA MET A 85 -14.84 -3.76 -4.00
C MET A 85 -16.15 -3.02 -4.30
N PRO A 86 -16.82 -3.33 -5.43
CA PRO A 86 -18.16 -2.85 -5.71
C PRO A 86 -19.14 -3.18 -4.56
N PRO A 87 -20.17 -2.34 -4.31
CA PRO A 87 -21.13 -2.58 -3.23
C PRO A 87 -21.92 -3.88 -3.42
N LEU A 88 -22.11 -4.29 -4.68
CA LEU A 88 -22.82 -5.52 -5.09
C LEU A 88 -21.97 -6.79 -4.96
N THR A 89 -20.75 -6.71 -4.41
CA THR A 89 -19.90 -7.89 -4.20
C THR A 89 -20.50 -8.82 -3.15
N ASN A 90 -20.81 -10.04 -3.58
CA ASN A 90 -21.29 -11.14 -2.75
C ASN A 90 -20.11 -11.97 -2.23
N LYS A 91 -19.26 -12.46 -3.13
CA LYS A 91 -18.15 -13.34 -2.78
C LYS A 91 -16.90 -12.97 -3.56
N VAL A 92 -15.74 -13.06 -2.89
CA VAL A 92 -14.43 -12.91 -3.53
C VAL A 92 -13.66 -14.21 -3.33
N HIS A 93 -13.27 -14.83 -4.44
CA HIS A 93 -12.28 -15.89 -4.45
C HIS A 93 -10.94 -15.27 -4.83
N HIS A 94 -9.86 -15.63 -4.14
CA HIS A 94 -8.54 -15.09 -4.41
C HIS A 94 -7.54 -16.23 -4.54
N ASP A 95 -6.55 -16.02 -5.40
CA ASP A 95 -5.40 -16.89 -5.57
C ASP A 95 -4.13 -16.07 -5.35
N LEU A 96 -3.27 -16.58 -4.48
CA LEU A 96 -2.05 -15.95 -4.04
C LEU A 96 -0.90 -16.95 -4.20
N ASP A 97 0.18 -16.52 -4.84
CA ASP A 97 1.38 -17.33 -4.95
C ASP A 97 2.07 -17.48 -3.60
N GLN A 98 1.90 -18.61 -2.92
CA GLN A 98 2.49 -18.81 -1.60
C GLN A 98 4.03 -18.99 -1.60
N THR A 99 4.71 -18.74 -2.73
CA THR A 99 6.16 -18.75 -2.80
C THR A 99 6.81 -17.73 -1.86
N THR A 100 7.80 -18.20 -1.10
CA THR A 100 8.58 -17.37 -0.18
C THR A 100 9.68 -16.55 -0.89
N ARG A 101 9.85 -16.72 -2.21
CA ARG A 101 10.89 -16.03 -2.99
C ARG A 101 10.64 -14.53 -3.09
N GLY A 102 11.27 -13.73 -2.24
CA GLY A 102 11.18 -12.27 -2.27
C GLY A 102 10.03 -11.67 -1.45
N CYS A 103 9.27 -12.49 -0.73
CA CYS A 103 8.30 -12.09 0.27
C CYS A 103 8.13 -13.26 1.23
N LYS A 104 8.24 -13.01 2.54
CA LYS A 104 8.20 -14.07 3.55
C LYS A 104 6.82 -14.72 3.64
N SER A 105 5.76 -13.92 3.52
CA SER A 105 4.39 -14.38 3.58
C SER A 105 3.47 -13.37 2.90
N GLN A 106 2.44 -13.87 2.25
CA GLN A 106 1.33 -13.04 1.80
C GLN A 106 -0.01 -13.68 2.16
N THR A 107 -0.97 -12.84 2.55
CA THR A 107 -2.32 -13.25 2.93
C THR A 107 -3.34 -12.29 2.37
N GLY A 108 -4.53 -12.80 2.07
CA GLY A 108 -5.63 -12.03 1.51
C GLY A 108 -6.92 -12.28 2.29
N GLU A 109 -7.64 -11.22 2.63
CA GLU A 109 -8.92 -11.31 3.33
C GLU A 109 -9.92 -10.33 2.74
N TYR A 110 -11.14 -10.81 2.48
CA TYR A 110 -12.24 -9.94 2.07
C TYR A 110 -13.01 -9.47 3.31
N LEU A 111 -12.98 -8.16 3.58
CA LEU A 111 -13.74 -7.53 4.65
C LEU A 111 -15.08 -7.07 4.11
N GLU A 112 -16.12 -7.90 4.29
CA GLU A 112 -17.46 -7.63 3.75
C GLU A 112 -18.06 -6.32 4.29
N ARG A 113 -17.83 -6.01 5.57
CA ARG A 113 -18.32 -4.77 6.20
C ARG A 113 -17.71 -3.52 5.59
N GLU A 114 -16.43 -3.58 5.20
CA GLU A 114 -15.72 -2.46 4.58
C GLU A 114 -15.85 -2.45 3.06
N LYS A 115 -16.45 -3.50 2.47
CA LYS A 115 -16.48 -3.76 1.03
C LYS A 115 -15.09 -3.57 0.41
N ALA A 116 -14.09 -4.18 1.02
CA ALA A 116 -12.71 -4.08 0.58
C ALA A 116 -11.96 -5.41 0.78
N PHE A 117 -11.07 -5.70 -0.16
CA PHE A 117 -10.12 -6.79 -0.03
C PHE A 117 -8.80 -6.26 0.54
N MET A 118 -8.33 -6.91 1.59
CA MET A 118 -7.08 -6.59 2.28
C MET A 118 -6.02 -7.60 1.86
N TRP A 119 -4.97 -7.12 1.19
CA TRP A 119 -3.82 -7.93 0.82
C TRP A 119 -2.62 -7.53 1.65
N ASN A 120 -2.16 -8.45 2.50
CA ASN A 120 -1.03 -8.23 3.40
C ASN A 120 0.21 -8.95 2.87
N LEU A 121 1.34 -8.26 2.86
CA LEU A 121 2.65 -8.80 2.49
C LEU A 121 3.65 -8.53 3.60
N ALA A 122 4.37 -9.58 4.01
CA ALA A 122 5.39 -9.51 5.05
C ALA A 122 6.79 -9.63 4.45
N ASP A 123 7.69 -8.74 4.86
CA ASP A 123 9.10 -8.71 4.42
C ASP A 123 9.24 -8.79 2.88
N LEU A 124 8.58 -7.88 2.14
CA LEU A 124 8.69 -7.79 0.69
C LEU A 124 10.06 -7.21 0.30
N VAL A 125 10.86 -7.94 -0.46
CA VAL A 125 12.21 -7.53 -0.89
C VAL A 125 12.11 -6.57 -2.07
N GLY A 126 13.02 -5.59 -2.14
CA GLY A 126 13.08 -4.66 -3.27
C GLY A 126 13.28 -5.37 -4.61
N GLY A 127 12.80 -4.77 -5.70
CA GLY A 127 12.90 -5.34 -7.04
C GLY A 127 12.04 -6.57 -7.31
N THR A 128 11.23 -7.01 -6.34
CA THR A 128 10.32 -8.16 -6.50
C THR A 128 8.95 -7.73 -7.02
N GLU A 129 8.27 -8.67 -7.68
CA GLU A 129 6.90 -8.51 -8.15
C GLU A 129 6.01 -9.54 -7.47
N ARG A 130 4.81 -9.11 -7.09
CA ARG A 130 3.79 -9.96 -6.49
C ARG A 130 2.47 -9.77 -7.21
N MET A 131 1.77 -10.88 -7.40
CA MET A 131 0.52 -10.91 -8.15
C MET A 131 -0.58 -11.50 -7.26
N LEU A 132 -1.73 -10.85 -7.29
CA LEU A 132 -2.97 -11.30 -6.69
C LEU A 132 -3.99 -11.40 -7.82
N GLN A 133 -4.55 -12.59 -7.99
CA GLN A 133 -5.68 -12.83 -8.88
C GLN A 133 -6.91 -13.02 -8.02
N MET A 134 -7.99 -12.32 -8.34
CA MET A 134 -9.26 -12.47 -7.62
C MET A 134 -10.42 -12.61 -8.61
N ARG A 135 -11.35 -13.49 -8.26
CA ARG A 135 -12.62 -13.66 -8.96
C ARG A 135 -13.73 -13.18 -8.04
N VAL A 136 -14.40 -12.13 -8.48
CA VAL A 136 -15.45 -11.44 -7.75
C VAL A 136 -16.79 -11.85 -8.33
N THR A 137 -17.67 -12.37 -7.48
CA THR A 137 -19.07 -12.66 -7.82
C THR A 137 -19.95 -11.53 -7.30
N LEU A 138 -20.72 -10.94 -8.20
CA LEU A 138 -21.71 -9.91 -7.91
C LEU A 138 -23.07 -10.54 -7.62
N THR A 139 -23.91 -9.84 -6.85
CA THR A 139 -25.31 -10.21 -6.64
C THR A 139 -26.12 -10.03 -7.93
N GLN A 140 -27.09 -10.93 -8.15
CA GLN A 140 -28.09 -10.84 -9.22
C GLN A 140 -29.07 -9.70 -8.99
#